data_AF-A0A1Y1M3K0-F1
#
_entry.id   AF-A0A1Y1M3K0-F1
#
_cell.length_a   1.000
_cell.length_b   1.000
_cell.length_c   1.000
_cell.angle_alpha   90.00
_cell.angle_beta   90.00
_cell.angle_gamma   90.00
#
_symmetry.space_group_name_H-M   'P 1'
#
loop_
_entity.id
_entity.type
_entity.pdbx_description
1 polymer ?
#
loop_
_entity_poly.entity_id
_entity_poly.type
_entity_poly.pdbx_seq_one_letter_code
_entity_poly.pdbx_strand_id
1 'polypeptide(L)'
;MSDTDLKHSISSESVDSLADILNNLNSDDDEDHTDLNENKVISEPGQTKTEGNEPLILNQDASNNIINQFLNHCNDDAEARLLARRQARAEARDIRMRELERQQKEQEENADRQYDMIEATHRTTRTSGSRFLSSRRSSEDSLEDGGSIREIRHELKEMEEKFRKAMIANAQLDNDKASQTYQLELLKDRLEELEEEFSQLRREHRDKCREHDQLKRLEARLKDDLAVTCAELEERDRLIAEKGLVIVVEDVPSYDDDSREDVTVNGICSTPRKTLVTAENAQLLENAGEGSLDVRLARFALEKKDLQDQIS
;
A
#
# COMPACT_ATOMS: atom_id res chain seq x y z
N MET A 1 16.19 -38.37 15.50
CA MET A 1 15.80 -36.95 15.58
C MET A 1 14.32 -36.92 15.29
N SER A 2 13.51 -36.49 16.25
CA SER A 2 12.05 -36.50 16.15
C SER A 2 11.58 -35.32 15.29
N ASP A 3 10.48 -35.48 14.55
CA ASP A 3 9.88 -34.39 13.74
C ASP A 3 9.52 -33.14 14.56
N THR A 4 9.38 -33.27 15.88
CA THR A 4 9.20 -32.16 16.82
C THR A 4 10.47 -31.31 16.98
N ASP A 5 11.66 -31.92 16.88
CA ASP A 5 12.93 -31.25 17.09
C ASP A 5 13.32 -30.41 15.87
N LEU A 6 13.01 -30.89 14.66
CA LEU A 6 13.20 -30.08 13.43
C LEU A 6 12.26 -28.86 13.40
N LYS A 7 11.00 -29.00 13.84
CA LYS A 7 10.05 -27.87 13.87
C LYS A 7 10.43 -26.81 14.90
N HIS A 8 10.99 -27.21 16.05
CA HIS A 8 11.50 -26.24 17.02
C HIS A 8 12.79 -25.56 16.58
N SER A 9 13.72 -26.28 15.93
CA SER A 9 14.94 -25.65 15.39
C SER A 9 14.66 -24.65 14.26
N ILE A 10 13.72 -24.97 13.34
CA ILE A 10 13.34 -24.06 12.25
C ILE A 10 12.59 -22.83 12.79
N SER A 11 11.76 -23.02 13.83
CA SER A 11 11.03 -21.91 14.45
C SER A 11 11.93 -20.99 15.27
N SER A 12 13.00 -21.48 15.89
CA SER A 12 13.95 -20.63 16.61
C SER A 12 14.87 -19.86 15.66
N GLU A 13 15.41 -20.51 14.61
CA GLU A 13 16.25 -19.85 13.60
C GLU A 13 15.48 -18.75 12.84
N SER A 14 14.18 -18.95 12.59
CA SER A 14 13.33 -17.93 11.95
C SER A 14 13.04 -16.73 12.85
N VAL A 15 12.99 -16.91 14.17
CA VAL A 15 12.66 -15.85 15.13
C VAL A 15 13.91 -15.03 15.46
N ASP A 16 15.07 -15.69 15.58
CA ASP A 16 16.36 -15.01 15.76
C ASP A 16 16.72 -14.19 14.51
N SER A 17 16.46 -14.71 13.30
CA SER A 17 16.65 -13.93 12.06
C SER A 17 15.70 -12.72 11.95
N LEU A 18 14.47 -12.82 12.48
CA LEU A 18 13.55 -11.69 12.54
C LEU A 18 13.94 -10.66 13.62
N ALA A 19 14.51 -11.11 14.75
CA ALA A 19 15.06 -10.23 15.78
C ALA A 19 16.28 -9.46 15.29
N ASP A 20 17.14 -10.09 14.48
CA ASP A 20 18.28 -9.43 13.82
C ASP A 20 17.84 -8.40 12.77
N ILE A 21 16.77 -8.68 12.01
CA ILE A 21 16.17 -7.73 11.07
C ILE A 21 15.51 -6.55 11.80
N LEU A 22 14.90 -6.78 12.97
CA LEU A 22 14.30 -5.74 13.81
C LEU A 22 15.36 -4.89 14.54
N ASN A 23 16.49 -5.47 14.94
CA ASN A 23 17.59 -4.73 15.55
C ASN A 23 18.35 -3.86 14.53
N ASN A 24 18.46 -4.31 13.27
CA ASN A 24 19.02 -3.49 12.19
C ASN A 24 18.12 -2.31 11.76
N LEU A 25 16.88 -2.21 12.27
CA LEU A 25 16.01 -1.05 12.02
C LEU A 25 16.26 0.12 13.01
N ASN A 26 17.07 -0.08 14.05
CA ASN A 26 17.34 0.91 15.11
C ASN A 26 18.82 1.36 15.18
N SER A 27 19.65 1.07 14.17
CA SER A 27 21.10 1.36 14.24
C SER A 27 21.70 2.08 13.03
N ASP A 28 20.90 2.52 12.07
CA ASP A 28 21.39 3.39 10.97
C ASP A 28 21.01 4.86 11.22
N ASP A 29 21.30 5.34 12.43
CA ASP A 29 21.49 6.77 12.68
C ASP A 29 22.88 7.17 12.19
N ASP A 30 22.89 8.23 11.38
CA ASP A 30 24.01 9.12 11.10
C ASP A 30 25.26 8.52 10.45
N GLU A 31 25.42 8.75 9.13
CA GLU A 31 26.64 9.33 8.55
C GLU A 31 26.35 9.85 7.13
N ASP A 32 26.05 11.15 7.02
CA ASP A 32 26.39 11.90 5.81
C ASP A 32 27.16 13.16 6.26
N HIS A 33 28.48 13.00 6.35
CA HIS A 33 29.43 14.08 6.56
C HIS A 33 29.49 14.98 5.32
N THR A 34 28.78 16.10 5.35
CA THR A 34 29.11 17.24 4.48
C THR A 34 30.05 18.20 5.24
N ASP A 35 31.36 17.96 5.14
CA ASP A 35 32.37 18.96 5.48
C ASP A 35 32.39 20.06 4.41
N LEU A 36 31.75 21.19 4.69
CA LEU A 36 32.04 22.46 4.02
C LEU A 36 32.55 23.45 5.07
N ASN A 37 33.85 23.44 5.31
CA ASN A 37 34.53 24.49 6.04
C ASN A 37 35.83 24.90 5.34
N GLU A 38 35.73 25.88 4.43
CA GLU A 38 36.84 26.79 4.15
C GLU A 38 36.31 28.22 4.00
N ASN A 39 36.01 28.86 5.15
CA ASN A 39 36.02 30.31 5.23
C ASN A 39 37.48 30.79 5.24
N LYS A 40 38.03 31.07 4.06
CA LYS A 40 39.26 31.87 3.93
C LYS A 40 38.90 33.31 3.61
N VAL A 41 38.85 34.11 4.66
CA VAL A 41 38.84 35.57 4.62
C VAL A 41 40.06 36.05 3.83
N ILE A 42 39.83 36.73 2.69
CA ILE A 42 40.82 37.63 2.09
C ILE A 42 40.10 38.91 1.65
N SER A 43 40.59 40.01 2.20
CA SER A 43 40.12 41.39 2.02
C SER A 43 40.58 42.02 0.70
N GLU A 44 39.66 42.74 0.03
CA GLU A 44 39.81 43.95 -0.84
C GLU A 44 40.79 43.99 -2.05
N PRO A 45 40.70 44.98 -2.99
CA PRO A 45 39.62 45.92 -3.37
C PRO A 45 39.38 46.03 -4.91
N GLY A 46 38.29 46.67 -5.35
CA GLY A 46 38.14 47.07 -6.77
C GLY A 46 36.82 47.77 -7.13
N GLN A 47 36.89 49.06 -7.46
CA GLN A 47 35.79 49.95 -7.87
C GLN A 47 35.31 49.67 -9.32
N THR A 48 34.02 49.89 -9.60
CA THR A 48 33.39 50.58 -10.78
C THR A 48 31.88 50.27 -10.82
N LYS A 49 31.01 51.21 -10.43
CA LYS A 49 30.15 52.10 -11.27
C LYS A 49 29.15 51.41 -12.23
N THR A 50 27.87 51.80 -12.07
CA THR A 50 26.74 51.87 -13.05
C THR A 50 26.30 50.53 -13.66
N GLU A 51 25.04 50.12 -13.74
CA GLU A 51 23.73 50.77 -13.96
C GLU A 51 22.63 49.75 -13.61
N GLY A 52 21.36 50.18 -13.52
CA GLY A 52 20.25 49.42 -12.98
C GLY A 52 19.99 48.05 -13.60
N ASN A 53 19.68 47.08 -12.74
CA ASN A 53 18.95 45.87 -13.11
C ASN A 53 17.91 45.63 -12.00
N GLU A 54 16.64 45.76 -12.35
CA GLU A 54 15.54 45.21 -11.55
C GLU A 54 15.77 43.69 -11.38
N PRO A 55 15.56 43.12 -10.19
CA PRO A 55 15.58 41.68 -10.06
C PRO A 55 14.33 41.12 -10.75
N LEU A 56 14.53 40.43 -11.88
CA LEU A 56 13.53 39.53 -12.44
C LEU A 56 13.24 38.45 -11.39
N ILE A 57 12.18 38.66 -10.61
CA ILE A 57 11.54 37.61 -9.82
C ILE A 57 10.85 36.67 -10.83
N LEU A 58 11.63 35.76 -11.41
CA LEU A 58 11.07 34.62 -12.12
C LEU A 58 10.34 33.79 -11.08
N ASN A 59 9.02 33.66 -11.26
CA ASN A 59 8.10 32.89 -10.43
C ASN A 59 8.66 31.49 -10.11
N GLN A 60 9.38 31.37 -8.99
CA GLN A 60 9.91 30.12 -8.46
C GLN A 60 8.77 29.10 -8.25
N ASP A 61 7.59 29.60 -7.89
CA ASP A 61 6.39 28.81 -7.67
C ASP A 61 5.84 28.18 -8.95
N ALA A 62 5.94 28.86 -10.10
CA ALA A 62 5.53 28.31 -11.38
C ALA A 62 6.48 27.20 -11.84
N SER A 63 7.78 27.41 -11.69
CA SER A 63 8.82 26.41 -12.00
C SER A 63 8.70 25.17 -11.09
N ASN A 64 8.46 25.37 -9.78
CA ASN A 64 8.24 24.28 -8.83
C ASN A 64 6.96 23.49 -9.16
N ASN A 65 5.89 24.16 -9.59
CA ASN A 65 4.63 23.50 -9.96
C ASN A 65 4.80 22.63 -11.23
N ILE A 66 5.55 23.12 -12.22
CA ILE A 66 5.89 22.36 -13.44
C ILE A 66 6.77 21.14 -13.11
N ILE A 67 7.76 21.30 -12.22
CA ILE A 67 8.63 20.20 -11.78
C ILE A 67 7.81 19.13 -11.06
N ASN A 68 6.93 19.51 -10.14
CA ASN A 68 6.06 18.58 -9.44
C ASN A 68 5.10 17.86 -10.40
N GLN A 69 4.53 18.57 -11.37
CA GLN A 69 3.65 17.98 -12.38
C GLN A 69 4.39 16.96 -13.25
N PHE A 70 5.63 17.26 -13.64
CA PHE A 70 6.48 16.34 -14.41
C PHE A 70 6.89 15.10 -13.60
N LEU A 71 7.23 15.27 -12.32
CA LEU A 71 7.60 14.16 -11.44
C LEU A 71 6.42 13.22 -11.18
N ASN A 72 5.23 13.77 -10.95
CA ASN A 72 4.01 12.99 -10.79
C ASN A 72 3.68 12.21 -12.06
N HIS A 73 3.73 12.85 -13.23
CA HIS A 73 3.50 12.17 -14.50
C HIS A 73 4.50 11.03 -14.75
N CYS A 74 5.80 11.24 -14.47
CA CYS A 74 6.81 10.19 -14.56
C CYS A 74 6.55 9.03 -13.59
N ASN A 75 6.03 9.30 -12.39
CA ASN A 75 5.70 8.28 -11.41
C ASN A 75 4.48 7.46 -11.86
N ASP A 76 3.43 8.11 -12.37
CA ASP A 76 2.25 7.45 -12.94
C ASP A 76 2.63 6.56 -14.13
N ASP A 77 3.51 7.06 -15.00
CA ASP A 77 4.01 6.31 -16.16
C ASP A 77 4.85 5.10 -15.73
N ALA A 78 5.64 5.23 -14.66
CA ALA A 78 6.40 4.12 -14.09
C ALA A 78 5.49 3.09 -13.42
N GLU A 79 4.45 3.53 -12.72
CA GLU A 79 3.45 2.66 -12.10
C GLU A 79 2.64 1.88 -13.14
N ALA A 80 2.18 2.55 -14.21
CA ALA A 80 1.49 1.90 -15.33
C ALA A 80 2.36 0.84 -16.00
N ARG A 81 3.66 1.10 -16.16
CA ARG A 81 4.62 0.11 -16.69
C ARG A 81 4.83 -1.07 -15.76
N LEU A 82 4.88 -0.84 -14.45
CA LEU A 82 4.97 -1.91 -13.45
C LEU A 82 3.69 -2.76 -13.45
N LEU A 83 2.52 -2.13 -13.50
CA LEU A 83 1.23 -2.81 -13.57
C LEU A 83 1.11 -3.66 -14.85
N ALA A 84 1.51 -3.10 -16.00
CA ALA A 84 1.53 -3.83 -17.27
C ALA A 84 2.49 -5.03 -17.23
N ARG A 85 3.66 -4.90 -16.58
CA ARG A 85 4.58 -6.03 -16.37
C ARG A 85 3.98 -7.09 -15.47
N ARG A 86 3.30 -6.70 -14.38
CA ARG A 86 2.60 -7.64 -13.50
C ARG A 86 1.48 -8.36 -14.23
N GLN A 87 0.69 -7.65 -15.03
CA GLN A 87 -0.36 -8.24 -15.86
C GLN A 87 0.21 -9.20 -16.90
N ALA A 88 1.28 -8.82 -17.62
CA ALA A 88 1.92 -9.69 -18.59
C ALA A 88 2.51 -10.95 -17.94
N ARG A 89 3.06 -10.83 -16.73
CA ARG A 89 3.51 -11.98 -15.93
C ARG A 89 2.33 -12.86 -15.54
N ALA A 90 1.24 -12.29 -15.03
CA ALA A 90 0.02 -13.02 -14.70
C ALA A 90 -0.57 -13.75 -15.92
N GLU A 91 -0.65 -13.08 -17.07
CA GLU A 91 -1.11 -13.70 -18.33
C GLU A 91 -0.18 -14.80 -18.83
N ALA A 92 1.15 -14.63 -18.70
CA ALA A 92 2.11 -15.67 -19.04
C ALA A 92 1.97 -16.90 -18.14
N ARG A 93 1.71 -16.69 -16.84
CA ARG A 93 1.39 -17.77 -15.89
C ARG A 93 0.12 -18.48 -16.32
N ASP A 94 -0.93 -17.73 -16.60
CA ASP A 94 -2.23 -18.24 -17.05
C ASP A 94 -2.13 -19.11 -18.32
N ILE A 95 -1.33 -18.69 -19.29
CA ILE A 95 -1.07 -19.45 -20.52
C ILE A 95 -0.32 -20.74 -20.21
N ARG A 96 0.73 -20.66 -19.39
CA ARG A 96 1.52 -21.83 -18.98
C ARG A 96 0.67 -22.85 -18.21
N MET A 97 -0.22 -22.37 -17.34
CA MET A 97 -1.13 -23.21 -16.56
C MET A 97 -2.11 -23.97 -17.47
N ARG A 98 -2.70 -23.29 -18.45
CA ARG A 98 -3.57 -23.93 -19.45
C ARG A 98 -2.83 -24.95 -20.32
N GLU A 99 -1.57 -24.68 -20.68
CA GLU A 99 -0.77 -25.62 -21.45
C GLU A 99 -0.39 -26.86 -20.63
N LEU A 100 -0.09 -26.69 -19.33
CA LEU A 100 0.19 -27.81 -18.42
C LEU A 100 -1.05 -28.67 -18.18
N GLU A 101 -2.23 -28.06 -18.03
CA GLU A 101 -3.51 -28.79 -17.96
C GLU A 101 -3.77 -29.57 -19.26
N ARG A 102 -3.46 -28.98 -20.41
CA ARG A 102 -3.56 -29.66 -21.71
C ARG A 102 -2.61 -30.87 -21.80
N GLN A 103 -1.37 -30.72 -21.34
CA GLN A 103 -0.39 -31.81 -21.34
C GLN A 103 -0.78 -32.94 -20.39
N GLN A 104 -1.31 -32.63 -19.21
CA GLN A 104 -1.83 -33.66 -18.29
C GLN A 104 -2.98 -34.43 -18.94
N LYS A 105 -3.93 -33.72 -19.55
CA LYS A 105 -5.06 -34.33 -20.25
C LYS A 105 -4.61 -35.22 -21.42
N GLU A 106 -3.63 -34.78 -22.20
CA GLU A 106 -3.09 -35.58 -23.31
C GLU A 106 -2.33 -36.82 -22.82
N GLN A 107 -1.63 -36.72 -21.70
CA GLN A 107 -0.95 -37.86 -21.06
C GLN A 107 -1.95 -38.89 -20.51
N GLU A 108 -3.04 -38.44 -19.88
CA GLU A 108 -4.13 -39.30 -19.41
C GLU A 108 -4.80 -40.02 -20.60
N GLU A 109 -5.16 -39.29 -21.66
CA GLU A 109 -5.71 -39.88 -22.87
C GLU A 109 -4.75 -40.88 -23.55
N ASN A 110 -3.44 -40.64 -23.49
CA ASN A 110 -2.44 -41.54 -24.07
C ASN A 110 -2.24 -42.79 -23.18
N ALA A 111 -2.29 -42.65 -21.86
CA ALA A 111 -2.27 -43.77 -20.93
C ALA A 111 -3.48 -44.69 -21.14
N ASP A 112 -4.67 -44.10 -21.31
CA ASP A 112 -5.90 -44.83 -21.64
C ASP A 112 -5.79 -45.58 -22.97
N ARG A 113 -5.29 -44.92 -24.03
CA ARG A 113 -5.04 -45.56 -25.33
C ARG A 113 -4.05 -46.72 -25.25
N GLN A 114 -2.98 -46.58 -24.46
CA GLN A 114 -2.00 -47.65 -24.27
C GLN A 114 -2.62 -48.82 -23.50
N TYR A 115 -3.43 -48.54 -22.48
CA TYR A 115 -4.16 -49.55 -21.73
C TYR A 115 -5.12 -50.34 -22.64
N ASP A 116 -5.93 -49.66 -23.45
CA ASP A 116 -6.86 -50.26 -24.40
C ASP A 116 -6.15 -51.15 -25.44
N MET A 117 -5.00 -50.71 -25.94
CA MET A 117 -4.20 -51.47 -26.92
C MET A 117 -3.62 -52.75 -26.31
N ILE A 118 -3.08 -52.66 -25.09
CA ILE A 118 -2.59 -53.81 -24.33
C ILE A 118 -3.77 -54.77 -24.04
N GLU A 119 -4.94 -54.26 -23.66
CA GLU A 119 -6.12 -55.09 -23.42
C GLU A 119 -6.61 -55.81 -24.70
N ALA A 120 -6.64 -55.12 -25.84
CA ALA A 120 -7.03 -55.68 -27.13
C ALA A 120 -6.08 -56.79 -27.61
N THR A 121 -4.77 -56.63 -27.43
CA THR A 121 -3.77 -57.65 -27.78
C THR A 121 -3.88 -58.90 -26.90
N HIS A 122 -4.24 -58.74 -25.62
CA HIS A 122 -4.53 -59.87 -24.72
C HIS A 122 -5.82 -60.64 -25.09
N ARG A 123 -6.86 -59.95 -25.60
CA ARG A 123 -8.08 -60.63 -26.10
C ARG A 123 -7.82 -61.42 -27.39
N THR A 124 -6.90 -60.94 -28.24
CA THR A 124 -6.54 -61.56 -29.51
C THR A 124 -5.66 -62.81 -29.32
N THR A 125 -4.75 -62.79 -28.35
CA THR A 125 -3.90 -63.96 -28.01
C THR A 125 -4.68 -65.10 -27.36
N ARG A 126 -5.72 -64.80 -26.56
CA ARG A 126 -6.61 -65.83 -25.96
C ARG A 126 -7.53 -66.52 -26.97
N THR A 127 -7.83 -65.88 -28.09
CA THR A 127 -8.72 -66.41 -29.15
C THR A 127 -7.93 -67.06 -30.31
N SER A 128 -6.68 -66.66 -30.53
CA SER A 128 -5.83 -67.20 -31.60
C SER A 128 -5.08 -68.50 -31.21
N GLY A 129 -4.98 -68.83 -29.93
CA GLY A 129 -4.25 -70.03 -29.45
C GLY A 129 -4.96 -71.38 -29.63
N SER A 130 -6.19 -71.42 -30.17
CA SER A 130 -7.07 -72.61 -30.12
C SER A 130 -7.38 -73.26 -31.48
N ARG A 131 -6.62 -73.00 -32.56
CA ARG A 131 -6.99 -73.52 -33.90
C ARG A 131 -5.95 -74.35 -34.66
N PHE A 132 -4.80 -74.69 -34.08
CA PHE A 132 -3.77 -75.49 -34.78
C PHE A 132 -3.14 -76.64 -33.98
N LEU A 133 -3.91 -77.38 -33.18
CA LEU A 133 -3.44 -78.63 -32.56
C LEU A 133 -4.26 -79.85 -32.99
N SER A 134 -4.65 -79.88 -34.27
CA SER A 134 -5.11 -81.10 -34.94
C SER A 134 -4.10 -81.51 -36.00
N SER A 135 -3.03 -82.19 -35.58
CA SER A 135 -2.46 -83.27 -36.39
C SER A 135 -1.59 -84.17 -35.52
N ARG A 136 -1.96 -85.44 -35.55
CA ARG A 136 -1.34 -86.56 -34.86
C ARG A 136 0.02 -86.85 -35.50
N ARG A 137 1.03 -87.14 -34.67
CA ARG A 137 2.14 -88.12 -34.83
C ARG A 137 3.49 -87.54 -34.39
N SER A 138 4.00 -87.96 -33.24
CA SER A 138 5.15 -88.86 -33.19
C SER A 138 5.46 -89.25 -31.74
N SER A 139 6.03 -90.44 -31.60
CA SER A 139 6.40 -91.21 -30.40
C SER A 139 7.12 -90.49 -29.27
N GLU A 140 6.73 -90.87 -28.05
CA GLU A 140 7.47 -90.95 -26.80
C GLU A 140 9.00 -91.06 -26.95
N ASP A 141 9.72 -89.97 -26.66
CA ASP A 141 11.02 -89.95 -25.99
C ASP A 141 11.24 -88.54 -25.40
N SER A 142 11.88 -88.45 -24.23
CA SER A 142 12.17 -87.26 -23.41
C SER A 142 11.11 -86.83 -22.37
N LEU A 143 11.14 -87.50 -21.20
CA LEU A 143 10.38 -87.17 -19.98
C LEU A 143 11.14 -86.27 -18.99
N GLU A 144 12.06 -85.41 -19.45
CA GLU A 144 12.77 -84.45 -18.57
C GLU A 144 12.58 -82.98 -18.96
N ASP A 145 12.11 -82.69 -20.17
CA ASP A 145 12.04 -81.32 -20.72
C ASP A 145 10.64 -80.66 -20.63
N GLY A 146 9.59 -81.45 -20.39
CA GLY A 146 8.21 -80.94 -20.27
C GLY A 146 7.97 -80.09 -19.02
N GLY A 147 8.74 -80.35 -17.95
CA GLY A 147 8.76 -79.56 -16.71
C GLY A 147 9.54 -78.26 -16.88
N SER A 148 10.76 -78.35 -17.40
CA SER A 148 11.64 -77.22 -17.73
C SER A 148 10.97 -76.20 -18.65
N ILE A 149 10.34 -76.64 -19.74
CA ILE A 149 9.59 -75.76 -20.65
C ILE A 149 8.36 -75.12 -19.98
N ARG A 150 7.71 -75.82 -19.05
CA ARG A 150 6.56 -75.29 -18.32
C ARG A 150 7.00 -74.24 -17.30
N GLU A 151 8.10 -74.48 -16.61
CA GLU A 151 8.71 -73.60 -15.62
C GLU A 151 9.26 -72.33 -16.27
N ILE A 152 10.00 -72.45 -17.38
CA ILE A 152 10.42 -71.31 -18.22
C ILE A 152 9.21 -70.49 -18.71
N ARG A 153 8.09 -71.14 -19.05
CA ARG A 153 6.85 -70.43 -19.41
C ARG A 153 6.20 -69.73 -18.24
N HIS A 154 6.31 -70.25 -17.02
CA HIS A 154 5.81 -69.60 -15.82
C HIS A 154 6.70 -68.42 -15.42
N GLU A 155 8.02 -68.59 -15.45
CA GLU A 155 9.00 -67.53 -15.23
C GLU A 155 8.87 -66.39 -16.25
N LEU A 156 8.68 -66.71 -17.53
CA LEU A 156 8.41 -65.73 -18.58
C LEU A 156 7.15 -64.92 -18.25
N LYS A 157 6.07 -65.60 -17.87
CA LYS A 157 4.81 -64.94 -17.49
C LYS A 157 4.95 -64.08 -16.23
N GLU A 158 5.73 -64.52 -15.25
CA GLU A 158 6.03 -63.74 -14.05
C GLU A 158 6.90 -62.52 -14.36
N MET A 159 7.88 -62.64 -15.27
CA MET A 159 8.69 -61.54 -15.76
C MET A 159 7.83 -60.53 -16.53
N GLU A 160 6.93 -61.00 -17.40
CA GLU A 160 5.97 -60.17 -18.13
C GLU A 160 5.06 -59.39 -17.16
N GLU A 161 4.53 -60.04 -16.11
CA GLU A 161 3.69 -59.37 -15.11
C GLU A 161 4.49 -58.35 -14.27
N LYS A 162 5.74 -58.64 -13.92
CA LYS A 162 6.64 -57.70 -13.23
C LYS A 162 6.97 -56.49 -14.10
N PHE A 163 7.24 -56.71 -15.40
CA PHE A 163 7.47 -55.63 -16.36
C PHE A 163 6.23 -54.75 -16.50
N ARG A 164 5.04 -55.34 -16.61
CA ARG A 164 3.77 -54.61 -16.65
C ARG A 164 3.57 -53.75 -15.41
N LYS A 165 3.78 -54.30 -14.21
CA LYS A 165 3.68 -53.55 -12.95
C LYS A 165 4.67 -52.39 -12.88
N ALA A 166 5.92 -52.61 -13.31
CA ALA A 166 6.93 -51.56 -13.37
C ALA A 166 6.55 -50.46 -14.36
N MET A 167 6.00 -50.81 -15.52
CA MET A 167 5.55 -49.85 -16.53
C MET A 167 4.40 -48.97 -16.01
N ILE A 168 3.41 -49.57 -15.32
CA ILE A 168 2.30 -48.83 -14.70
C ILE A 168 2.81 -47.91 -13.58
N ALA A 169 3.71 -48.42 -12.72
CA ALA A 169 4.29 -47.61 -11.67
C ALA A 169 5.12 -46.44 -12.22
N ASN A 170 5.86 -46.66 -13.31
CA ASN A 170 6.63 -45.60 -13.96
C ASN A 170 5.72 -44.52 -14.56
N ALA A 171 4.63 -44.93 -15.24
CA ALA A 171 3.63 -44.00 -15.74
C ALA A 171 2.94 -43.20 -14.61
N GLN A 172 2.68 -43.82 -13.46
CA GLN A 172 2.15 -43.12 -12.28
C GLN A 172 3.15 -42.10 -11.74
N LEU A 173 4.43 -42.49 -11.61
CA LEU A 173 5.48 -41.60 -11.14
C LEU A 173 5.70 -40.40 -12.07
N ASP A 174 5.56 -40.58 -13.39
CA ASP A 174 5.64 -39.48 -14.35
C ASP A 174 4.48 -38.49 -14.19
N ASN A 175 3.25 -38.98 -13.94
CA ASN A 175 2.10 -38.13 -13.61
C ASN A 175 2.29 -37.37 -12.30
N ASP A 176 2.73 -38.07 -11.25
CA ASP A 176 2.98 -37.46 -9.93
C ASP A 176 4.09 -36.40 -10.05
N LYS A 177 5.17 -36.68 -10.80
CA LYS A 177 6.24 -35.72 -11.09
C LYS A 177 5.75 -34.50 -11.86
N ALA A 178 4.92 -34.70 -12.88
CA ALA A 178 4.33 -33.60 -13.64
C ALA A 178 3.44 -32.71 -12.76
N SER A 179 2.58 -33.31 -11.93
CA SER A 179 1.70 -32.59 -11.01
C SER A 179 2.48 -31.82 -9.93
N GLN A 180 3.54 -32.40 -9.37
CA GLN A 180 4.42 -31.73 -8.40
C GLN A 180 5.22 -30.60 -9.04
N THR A 181 5.69 -30.80 -10.28
CA THR A 181 6.40 -29.74 -11.02
C THR A 181 5.50 -28.53 -11.24
N TYR A 182 4.23 -28.76 -11.59
CA TYR A 182 3.22 -27.71 -11.70
C TYR A 182 3.00 -26.98 -10.38
N GLN A 183 2.86 -27.69 -9.26
CA GLN A 183 2.69 -27.07 -7.94
C GLN A 183 3.91 -26.22 -7.56
N LEU A 184 5.13 -26.69 -7.85
CA LEU A 184 6.35 -25.92 -7.61
C LEU A 184 6.41 -24.65 -8.44
N GLU A 185 5.95 -24.68 -9.70
CA GLU A 185 5.88 -23.50 -10.55
C GLU A 185 4.87 -22.48 -10.02
N LEU A 186 3.67 -22.93 -9.66
CA LEU A 186 2.64 -22.06 -9.06
C LEU A 186 3.12 -21.42 -7.74
N LEU A 187 3.80 -22.18 -6.90
CA LEU A 187 4.35 -21.66 -5.65
C LEU A 187 5.49 -20.66 -5.88
N LYS A 188 6.35 -20.87 -6.88
CA LYS A 188 7.38 -19.90 -7.27
C LYS A 188 6.75 -18.60 -7.75
N ASP A 189 5.74 -18.70 -8.61
CA ASP A 189 4.99 -17.55 -9.10
C ASP A 189 4.36 -16.76 -7.94
N ARG A 190 3.77 -17.46 -6.96
CA ARG A 190 3.18 -16.83 -5.77
C ARG A 190 4.23 -16.18 -4.86
N LEU A 191 5.41 -16.79 -4.72
CA LEU A 191 6.52 -16.20 -3.97
C LEU A 191 7.02 -14.92 -4.63
N GLU A 192 7.20 -14.92 -5.95
CA GLU A 192 7.60 -13.72 -6.71
C GLU A 192 6.58 -12.58 -6.54
N GLU A 193 5.28 -12.87 -6.56
CA GLU A 193 4.23 -11.87 -6.28
C GLU A 193 4.38 -11.26 -4.89
N LEU A 194 4.53 -12.11 -3.87
CA LEU A 194 4.69 -11.66 -2.49
C LEU A 194 5.97 -10.83 -2.30
N GLU A 195 7.06 -11.19 -2.96
CA GLU A 195 8.32 -10.43 -2.94
C GLU A 195 8.15 -9.04 -3.58
N GLU A 196 7.42 -8.94 -4.69
CA GLU A 196 7.09 -7.67 -5.34
C GLU A 196 6.17 -6.80 -4.47
N GLU A 197 5.12 -7.40 -3.90
CA GLU A 197 4.18 -6.75 -2.98
C GLU A 197 4.92 -6.22 -1.75
N PHE A 198 5.81 -7.03 -1.15
CA PHE A 198 6.62 -6.62 -0.01
C PHE A 198 7.58 -5.47 -0.37
N SER A 199 8.23 -5.55 -1.52
CA SER A 199 9.13 -4.50 -2.00
C SER A 199 8.40 -3.18 -2.23
N GLN A 200 7.17 -3.24 -2.76
CA GLN A 200 6.30 -2.09 -2.94
C GLN A 200 5.85 -1.51 -1.60
N LEU A 201 5.32 -2.34 -0.70
CA LEU A 201 4.85 -1.93 0.62
C LEU A 201 5.98 -1.25 1.42
N ARG A 202 7.21 -1.77 1.31
CA ARG A 202 8.38 -1.17 1.96
C ARG A 202 8.73 0.21 1.38
N ARG A 203 8.53 0.44 0.07
CA ARG A 203 8.70 1.77 -0.55
C ARG A 203 7.62 2.74 -0.06
N GLU A 204 6.36 2.32 -0.09
CA GLU A 204 5.22 3.12 0.37
C GLU A 204 5.36 3.51 1.84
N HIS A 205 5.82 2.58 2.69
CA HIS A 205 6.12 2.89 4.09
C HIS A 205 7.17 4.01 4.22
N ARG A 206 8.27 3.94 3.47
CA ARG A 206 9.30 5.01 3.48
C ARG A 206 8.73 6.36 3.02
N ASP A 207 7.90 6.36 1.99
CA ASP A 207 7.30 7.59 1.48
C ASP A 207 6.28 8.17 2.49
N LYS A 208 5.49 7.32 3.16
CA LYS A 208 4.61 7.73 4.27
C LYS A 208 5.36 8.27 5.47
N CYS A 209 6.51 7.69 5.83
CA CYS A 209 7.37 8.26 6.88
C CYS A 209 7.85 9.67 6.50
N ARG A 210 8.28 9.89 5.25
CA ARG A 210 8.70 11.21 4.77
C ARG A 210 7.56 12.23 4.81
N GLU A 211 6.36 11.84 4.39
CA GLU A 211 5.16 12.68 4.50
C GLU A 211 4.83 13.03 5.95
N HIS A 212 4.91 12.04 6.86
CA HIS A 212 4.69 12.26 8.28
C HIS A 212 5.69 13.28 8.86
N ASP A 213 6.97 13.16 8.54
CA ASP A 213 7.99 14.09 9.00
C ASP A 213 7.80 15.51 8.42
N GLN A 214 7.34 15.61 7.18
CA GLN A 214 6.98 16.90 6.57
C GLN A 214 5.79 17.54 7.29
N LEU A 215 4.72 16.78 7.54
CA LEU A 215 3.54 17.25 8.27
C LEU A 215 3.90 17.67 9.69
N LYS A 216 4.76 16.92 10.38
CA LYS A 216 5.25 17.26 11.72
C LYS A 216 6.00 18.59 11.75
N ARG A 217 6.83 18.87 10.73
CA ARG A 217 7.50 20.17 10.58
C ARG A 217 6.52 21.31 10.32
N LEU A 218 5.49 21.08 9.50
CA LEU A 218 4.44 22.08 9.25
C LEU A 218 3.61 22.35 10.49
N GLU A 219 3.23 21.30 11.23
CA GLU A 219 2.51 21.41 12.49
C GLU A 219 3.29 22.25 13.52
N ALA A 220 4.60 22.02 13.64
CA ALA A 220 5.46 22.81 14.53
C ALA A 220 5.45 24.30 14.15
N ARG A 221 5.61 24.63 12.86
CA ARG A 221 5.55 26.01 12.38
C ARG A 221 4.20 26.66 12.66
N LEU A 222 3.10 25.96 12.39
CA LEU A 222 1.76 26.48 12.65
C LEU A 222 1.50 26.70 14.13
N LYS A 223 2.07 25.87 15.03
CA LYS A 223 2.01 26.10 16.48
C LYS A 223 2.77 27.35 16.89
N ASP A 224 3.95 27.57 16.31
CA ASP A 224 4.74 28.78 16.57
C ASP A 224 3.98 30.04 16.09
N ASP A 225 3.44 30.02 14.86
CA ASP A 225 2.64 31.11 14.30
C ASP A 225 1.38 31.39 15.14
N LEU A 226 0.71 30.33 15.61
CA LEU A 226 -0.44 30.46 16.52
C LEU A 226 -0.04 31.06 17.86
N ALA A 227 1.11 30.68 18.42
CA ALA A 227 1.59 31.23 19.69
C ALA A 227 1.91 32.73 19.57
N VAL A 228 2.56 33.14 18.48
CA VAL A 228 2.87 34.54 18.19
C VAL A 228 1.58 35.35 18.04
N THR A 229 0.64 34.89 17.22
CA THR A 229 -0.63 35.60 16.99
C THR A 229 -1.48 35.70 18.27
N CYS A 230 -1.51 34.65 19.09
CA CYS A 230 -2.15 34.70 20.40
C CYS A 230 -1.48 35.74 21.32
N ALA A 231 -0.15 35.78 21.39
CA ALA A 231 0.57 36.75 22.21
C ALA A 231 0.32 38.20 21.74
N GLU A 232 0.29 38.44 20.43
CA GLU A 232 -0.06 39.75 19.86
C GLU A 232 -1.49 40.16 20.22
N LEU A 233 -2.46 39.23 20.20
CA LEU A 233 -3.83 39.50 20.63
C LEU A 233 -3.91 39.82 22.13
N GLU A 234 -3.22 39.05 22.97
CA GLU A 234 -3.15 39.32 24.41
C GLU A 234 -2.51 40.69 24.72
N GLU A 235 -1.48 41.08 23.99
CA GLU A 235 -0.87 42.40 24.11
C GLU A 235 -1.85 43.51 23.70
N ARG A 236 -2.57 43.32 22.58
CA ARG A 236 -3.61 44.26 22.14
C ARG A 236 -4.70 44.42 23.19
N ASP A 237 -5.21 43.33 23.75
CA ASP A 237 -6.25 43.35 24.78
C ASP A 237 -5.75 44.03 26.06
N ARG A 238 -4.49 43.78 26.44
CA ARG A 238 -3.84 44.45 27.57
C ARG A 238 -3.73 45.96 27.36
N LEU A 239 -3.30 46.41 26.19
CA LEU A 239 -3.19 47.84 25.86
C LEU A 239 -4.56 48.52 25.83
N ILE A 240 -5.58 47.84 25.29
CA ILE A 240 -6.97 48.33 25.32
C ILE A 240 -7.43 48.56 26.76
N ALA A 241 -7.21 47.58 27.64
CA ALA A 241 -7.56 47.68 29.05
C ALA A 241 -6.79 48.78 29.79
N GLU A 242 -5.48 48.92 29.53
CA GLU A 242 -4.65 49.97 30.14
C GLU A 242 -5.13 51.38 29.79
N LYS A 243 -5.66 51.56 28.57
CA LYS A 243 -6.26 52.84 28.16
C LYS A 243 -7.70 53.04 28.66
N GLY A 244 -8.20 52.13 29.51
CA GLY A 244 -9.54 52.20 30.09
C GLY A 244 -10.65 51.97 29.06
N LEU A 245 -10.34 51.31 27.95
CA LEU A 245 -11.28 50.94 26.92
C LEU A 245 -11.74 49.49 27.11
N VAL A 246 -12.98 49.20 26.70
CA VAL A 246 -13.61 47.88 26.76
C VAL A 246 -14.26 47.60 25.41
N ILE A 247 -14.12 46.38 24.92
CA ILE A 247 -14.81 45.92 23.70
C ILE A 247 -16.23 45.52 24.09
N VAL A 248 -17.21 46.27 23.58
CA VAL A 248 -18.63 45.90 23.66
C VAL A 248 -19.00 45.21 22.37
N VAL A 249 -19.47 43.97 22.50
CA VAL A 249 -20.06 43.21 21.41
C VAL A 249 -21.52 43.62 21.28
N GLU A 250 -21.95 43.96 20.08
CA GLU A 250 -23.34 44.25 19.79
C GLU A 250 -24.10 42.94 19.63
N ASP A 251 -25.20 42.80 20.38
CA ASP A 251 -26.09 41.65 20.26
C ASP A 251 -26.69 41.64 18.86
N VAL A 252 -26.29 40.65 18.07
CA VAL A 252 -26.96 40.34 16.82
C VAL A 252 -28.30 39.71 17.20
N PRO A 253 -29.45 40.12 16.63
CA PRO A 253 -30.70 39.42 16.86
C PRO A 253 -30.49 37.95 16.51
N SER A 254 -30.66 37.10 17.52
CA SER A 254 -30.72 35.65 17.39
C SER A 254 -31.90 35.31 16.48
N TYR A 255 -31.65 35.22 15.18
CA TYR A 255 -32.50 34.39 14.33
C TYR A 255 -32.18 32.96 14.75
N ASP A 256 -33.18 32.24 15.28
CA ASP A 256 -33.12 30.79 15.45
C ASP A 256 -32.70 30.16 14.11
N ASP A 257 -31.43 29.82 13.97
CA ASP A 257 -30.94 28.99 12.87
C ASP A 257 -29.99 27.95 13.45
N ASP A 258 -30.54 26.74 13.60
CA ASP A 258 -29.90 25.50 14.03
C ASP A 258 -28.93 24.94 12.96
N SER A 259 -28.45 25.82 12.06
CA SER A 259 -27.56 25.52 10.95
C SER A 259 -26.33 26.40 11.07
N ARG A 260 -25.32 25.97 11.83
CA ARG A 260 -23.97 26.56 11.77
C ARG A 260 -23.31 26.21 10.41
N GLU A 261 -23.86 26.73 9.32
CA GLU A 261 -23.09 27.04 8.12
C GLU A 261 -22.76 28.53 8.20
N ASP A 262 -21.47 28.84 8.09
CA ASP A 262 -20.97 30.21 8.01
C ASP A 262 -21.56 30.86 6.75
N VAL A 263 -22.69 31.58 6.88
CA VAL A 263 -23.38 32.24 5.76
C VAL A 263 -22.50 33.39 5.28
N THR A 264 -21.58 33.05 4.39
CA THR A 264 -20.69 33.98 3.70
C THR A 264 -21.40 34.55 2.48
N VAL A 265 -22.13 35.65 2.65
CA VAL A 265 -22.52 36.49 1.51
C VAL A 265 -21.36 37.46 1.23
N ASN A 266 -20.68 37.27 0.10
CA ASN A 266 -19.55 38.11 -0.36
C ASN A 266 -18.30 38.13 0.54
N GLY A 267 -17.97 37.03 1.22
CA GLY A 267 -16.69 36.88 1.93
C GLY A 267 -16.57 37.66 3.24
N ILE A 268 -17.67 38.22 3.75
CA ILE A 268 -17.73 38.83 5.07
C ILE A 268 -18.51 37.88 5.97
N CYS A 269 -17.79 37.13 6.83
CA CYS A 269 -18.38 36.40 7.94
C CYS A 269 -19.22 37.39 8.76
N SER A 270 -20.48 37.05 9.05
CA SER A 270 -21.38 37.84 9.90
C SER A 270 -20.91 37.76 11.35
N THR A 271 -19.74 38.35 11.60
CA THR A 271 -19.19 38.50 12.93
C THR A 271 -19.99 39.57 13.67
N PRO A 272 -20.32 39.34 14.96
CA PRO A 272 -21.02 40.34 15.75
C PRO A 272 -20.18 41.62 15.78
N ARG A 273 -20.82 42.77 15.56
CA ARG A 273 -20.13 44.06 15.52
C ARG A 273 -19.49 44.32 16.88
N LYS A 274 -18.21 44.68 16.89
CA LYS A 274 -17.44 44.99 18.09
C LYS A 274 -17.12 46.48 18.10
N THR A 275 -17.44 47.16 19.20
CA THR A 275 -17.17 48.60 19.37
C THR A 275 -16.30 48.81 20.60
N LEU A 276 -15.30 49.68 20.51
CA LEU A 276 -14.48 50.10 21.64
C LEU A 276 -15.12 51.32 22.32
N VAL A 277 -15.40 51.21 23.61
CA VAL A 277 -15.94 52.30 24.44
C VAL A 277 -15.12 52.41 25.73
N THR A 278 -15.19 53.54 26.43
CA THR A 278 -14.59 53.66 27.77
C THR A 278 -15.31 52.74 28.76
N ALA A 279 -14.61 52.29 29.81
CA ALA A 279 -15.18 51.44 30.84
C ALA A 279 -16.42 52.07 31.52
N GLU A 280 -16.40 53.38 31.75
CA GLU A 280 -17.56 54.13 32.27
C GLU A 280 -18.75 54.08 31.30
N ASN A 281 -18.52 54.31 30.00
CA ASN A 281 -19.57 54.23 29.00
C ASN A 281 -20.10 52.81 28.83
N ALA A 282 -19.26 51.79 28.98
CA ALA A 282 -19.70 50.39 28.96
C ALA A 282 -20.69 50.10 30.10
N GLN A 283 -20.42 50.58 31.32
CA GLN A 283 -21.31 50.44 32.47
C GLN A 283 -22.63 51.21 32.26
N LEU A 284 -22.56 52.42 31.69
CA LEU A 284 -23.77 53.17 31.32
C LEU A 284 -24.61 52.38 30.29
N LEU A 285 -23.97 51.86 29.25
CA LEU A 285 -24.65 51.07 28.22
C LEU A 285 -25.25 49.77 28.76
N GLU A 286 -24.68 49.17 29.80
CA GLU A 286 -25.28 48.03 30.51
C GLU A 286 -26.57 48.46 31.23
N ASN A 287 -26.56 49.62 31.89
CA ASN A 287 -27.71 50.17 32.60
C ASN A 287 -28.86 50.60 31.66
N ALA A 288 -28.59 50.92 30.40
CA ALA A 288 -29.61 51.27 29.40
C ALA A 288 -30.45 50.07 28.90
N GLY A 289 -30.15 48.86 29.38
CA GLY A 289 -30.84 47.61 29.02
C GLY A 289 -30.41 47.03 27.68
N GLU A 290 -31.08 45.97 27.23
CA GLU A 290 -30.72 45.23 26.02
C GLU A 290 -31.05 45.99 24.72
N GLY A 291 -30.30 45.67 23.66
CA GLY A 291 -30.50 46.19 22.29
C GLY A 291 -29.20 46.64 21.61
N SER A 292 -29.32 47.02 20.34
CA SER A 292 -28.22 47.60 19.57
C SER A 292 -27.64 48.82 20.28
N LEU A 293 -26.38 49.17 19.98
CA LEU A 293 -25.73 50.35 20.56
C LEU A 293 -26.58 51.61 20.32
N ASP A 294 -27.12 51.74 19.11
CA ASP A 294 -27.99 52.85 18.72
C ASP A 294 -29.27 52.92 19.56
N VAL A 295 -29.91 51.77 19.87
CA VAL A 295 -31.12 51.71 20.69
C VAL A 295 -30.84 52.14 22.13
N ARG A 296 -29.72 51.69 22.69
CA ARG A 296 -29.30 52.06 24.05
C ARG A 296 -28.98 53.55 24.17
N LEU A 297 -28.27 54.11 23.17
CA LEU A 297 -27.99 55.54 23.11
C LEU A 297 -29.27 56.38 22.95
N ALA A 298 -30.24 55.92 22.15
CA ALA A 298 -31.52 56.60 21.99
C ALA A 298 -32.33 56.66 23.30
N ARG A 299 -32.32 55.59 24.11
CA ARG A 299 -32.97 55.60 25.44
C ARG A 299 -32.34 56.63 26.37
N PHE A 300 -31.01 56.71 26.42
CA PHE A 300 -30.33 57.74 27.21
C PHE A 300 -30.69 59.16 26.78
N ALA A 301 -30.77 59.39 25.47
CA ALA A 301 -31.17 60.70 24.95
C ALA A 301 -32.60 61.07 25.36
N LEU A 302 -33.52 60.10 25.39
CA LEU A 302 -34.90 60.29 25.83
C LEU A 302 -34.98 60.57 27.33
N GLU A 303 -34.34 59.75 28.17
CA GLU A 303 -34.31 59.94 29.63
C GLU A 303 -33.74 61.30 30.02
N LYS A 304 -32.64 61.71 29.35
CA LYS A 304 -32.05 63.04 29.55
C LYS A 304 -33.06 64.15 29.24
N LYS A 305 -33.84 64.00 28.16
CA LYS A 305 -34.87 64.99 27.78
C LYS A 305 -35.97 65.05 28.83
N ASP A 306 -36.49 63.90 29.27
CA ASP A 306 -37.56 63.83 30.26
C ASP A 306 -37.15 64.44 31.61
N LEU A 307 -35.90 64.22 32.04
CA LEU A 307 -35.35 64.84 33.26
C LEU A 307 -35.16 66.35 33.09
N GLN A 308 -34.73 66.80 31.91
CA GLN A 308 -34.58 68.22 31.62
C GLN A 308 -35.94 68.95 31.61
N ASP A 309 -36.97 68.32 31.06
CA ASP A 309 -38.34 68.83 31.05
C ASP A 309 -38.95 68.90 32.46
N GLN A 310 -38.49 68.08 33.42
CA GLN A 310 -38.94 68.12 34.83
C GLN A 310 -38.33 69.27 35.65
N ILE A 311 -37.19 69.81 35.22
CA ILE A 311 -36.45 70.85 35.93
C ILE A 311 -36.70 72.24 35.30
N SER A 312 -37.13 72.30 34.03
CA SER A 312 -37.46 73.54 33.32
C SER A 312 -38.88 74.04 33.58
#